data_AF-A0A4Y2UZ59-F1
#
_entry.id   AF-A0A4Y2UZ59-F1
#
_cell.length_a   1.000
_cell.length_b   1.000
_cell.length_c   1.000
_cell.angle_alpha   90.00
_cell.angle_beta   90.00
_cell.angle_gamma   90.00
#
_symmetry.space_group_name_H-M   'P 1'
#
loop_
_entity.id
_entity.type
_entity.pdbx_description
1 polymer ?
#
loop_
_entity_poly.entity_id
_entity_poly.type
_entity_poly.pdbx_seq_one_letter_code
_entity_poly.pdbx_strand_id
1 'polypeptide(L)'
;MPKRKRGITGDAASRREAIRKRERRVVETEEERSRRLSTIAQRGQDRRAEETEEQRNRRLEVMAQRGQEGRAEETDEQRNSRLAEMAQRSQERKEP
;
A
#
# COMPACT_ATOMS: atom_id res chain seq x y z
N MET A 1 34.29 -1.44 14.82
CA MET A 1 33.65 -2.36 13.86
C MET A 1 33.15 -1.58 12.64
N PRO A 2 33.63 -1.84 11.42
CA PRO A 2 33.24 -1.05 10.24
C PRO A 2 31.79 -1.37 9.85
N LYS A 3 30.93 -0.34 9.85
CA LYS A 3 29.54 -0.45 9.37
C LYS A 3 29.58 -0.75 7.87
N ARG A 4 29.12 -1.94 7.47
CA ARG A 4 28.96 -2.30 6.05
C ARG A 4 27.95 -1.32 5.43
N LYS A 5 28.44 -0.37 4.65
CA LYS A 5 27.63 0.47 3.75
C LYS A 5 26.92 -0.50 2.80
N ARG A 6 25.62 -0.71 2.99
CA ARG A 6 24.80 -1.48 2.04
C ARG A 6 24.75 -0.62 0.77
N GLY A 7 25.61 -0.96 -0.18
CA GLY A 7 25.88 -0.15 -1.37
C GLY A 7 24.60 0.12 -2.16
N ILE A 8 24.54 1.33 -2.72
CA ILE A 8 23.57 1.81 -3.70
C ILE A 8 23.91 1.19 -5.08
N THR A 9 24.26 -0.10 -5.09
CA THR A 9 24.47 -0.90 -6.29
C THR A 9 23.31 -1.88 -6.34
N GLY A 10 22.13 -1.36 -6.69
CA GLY A 10 21.02 -2.22 -7.08
C GLY A 10 21.49 -3.06 -8.24
N ASP A 11 21.66 -4.36 -7.99
CA ASP A 11 22.16 -5.35 -8.92
C ASP A 11 21.51 -5.18 -10.31
N ALA A 12 22.33 -5.19 -11.36
CA ALA A 12 21.87 -4.94 -12.72
C ALA A 12 20.79 -5.96 -13.14
N ALA A 13 20.87 -7.20 -12.65
CA ALA A 13 19.83 -8.21 -12.90
C ALA A 13 18.51 -7.88 -12.17
N SER A 14 18.57 -7.42 -10.92
CA SER A 14 17.41 -6.96 -10.14
C SER A 14 16.69 -5.78 -10.81
N ARG A 15 17.44 -4.81 -11.37
CA ARG A 15 16.85 -3.70 -12.15
C ARG A 15 16.17 -4.20 -13.42
N ARG A 16 16.82 -5.09 -14.18
CA ARG A 16 16.24 -5.71 -15.40
C ARG A 16 14.98 -6.51 -15.08
N GLU A 17 14.92 -7.18 -13.94
CA GLU A 17 13.74 -7.93 -13.51
C GLU A 17 12.58 -6.99 -13.13
N ALA A 18 12.86 -5.87 -12.44
CA ALA A 18 11.85 -4.87 -12.11
C ALA A 18 11.23 -4.25 -13.37
N ILE A 19 12.05 -3.96 -14.39
CA ILE A 19 11.60 -3.44 -15.69
C ILE A 19 10.68 -4.47 -16.38
N ARG A 20 11.12 -5.72 -16.52
CA ARG A 20 10.29 -6.79 -17.12
C ARG A 20 8.96 -6.99 -16.39
N LYS A 21 8.97 -6.96 -15.05
CA LYS A 21 7.74 -7.05 -14.25
C LYS A 21 6.80 -5.87 -14.51
N ARG A 22 7.34 -4.66 -14.73
CA ARG A 22 6.54 -3.47 -15.05
C ARG A 22 5.98 -3.56 -16.47
N GLU A 23 6.79 -3.91 -17.45
CA GLU A 23 6.36 -4.09 -18.85
C GLU A 23 5.23 -5.10 -18.95
N ARG A 24 5.36 -6.26 -18.27
CA ARG A 24 4.28 -7.25 -18.22
C ARG A 24 2.98 -6.67 -17.67
N ARG A 25 3.04 -5.82 -16.63
CA ARG A 25 1.83 -5.18 -16.04
C ARG A 25 1.20 -4.12 -16.94
N VAL A 26 1.95 -3.52 -17.85
CA VAL A 26 1.43 -2.49 -18.77
C VAL A 26 0.60 -3.12 -19.88
N VAL A 27 0.98 -4.31 -20.33
CA VAL A 27 0.29 -5.04 -21.41
C VAL A 27 -0.76 -6.04 -20.91
N GLU A 28 -0.96 -6.14 -19.59
CA GLU A 28 -1.99 -7.01 -19.00
C GLU A 28 -3.39 -6.59 -19.47
N THR A 29 -4.18 -7.57 -19.89
CA THR A 29 -5.63 -7.36 -20.07
C THR A 29 -6.31 -7.10 -18.73
N GLU A 30 -7.53 -6.53 -18.75
CA GLU A 30 -8.28 -6.28 -17.51
C GLU A 30 -8.58 -7.56 -16.73
N GLU A 31 -8.83 -8.68 -17.43
CA GLU A 31 -9.06 -9.97 -16.81
C GLU A 31 -7.80 -10.52 -16.12
N GLU A 32 -6.65 -10.43 -16.78
CA GLU A 32 -5.37 -10.86 -16.21
C GLU A 32 -4.97 -9.99 -15.03
N ARG A 33 -5.17 -8.68 -15.14
CA ARG A 33 -4.97 -7.73 -14.04
C ARG A 33 -5.87 -8.07 -12.86
N SER A 34 -7.15 -8.35 -13.11
CA SER A 34 -8.14 -8.71 -12.09
C SER A 34 -7.77 -10.01 -11.39
N ARG A 35 -7.43 -11.06 -12.15
CA ARG A 35 -6.94 -12.34 -11.61
C ARG A 35 -5.70 -12.14 -10.74
N ARG A 36 -4.69 -11.39 -11.21
CA ARG A 36 -3.46 -11.11 -10.46
C ARG A 36 -3.75 -10.35 -9.16
N LEU A 37 -4.59 -9.32 -9.20
CA LEU A 37 -4.96 -8.55 -8.01
C LEU A 37 -5.75 -9.40 -7.01
N SER A 38 -6.66 -10.26 -7.49
CA SER A 38 -7.40 -11.22 -6.67
C SER A 38 -6.46 -12.18 -5.93
N THR A 39 -5.50 -12.79 -6.62
CA THR A 39 -4.51 -13.67 -5.98
C THR A 39 -3.67 -12.95 -4.92
N ILE A 40 -3.29 -11.69 -5.16
CA ILE A 40 -2.54 -10.88 -4.17
C ILE A 40 -3.41 -10.55 -2.96
N ALA A 41 -4.69 -10.23 -3.18
CA ALA A 41 -5.65 -9.94 -2.13
C ALA A 41 -5.88 -11.16 -1.24
N GLN A 42 -6.12 -12.34 -1.84
CA GLN A 42 -6.31 -13.60 -1.11
C GLN A 42 -5.10 -13.91 -0.24
N ARG A 43 -3.89 -13.91 -0.82
CA ARG A 43 -2.66 -14.16 -0.05
C ARG A 43 -2.45 -13.13 1.07
N GLY A 44 -2.92 -11.90 0.86
CA GLY A 44 -2.88 -10.85 1.87
C GLY A 44 -3.87 -11.09 3.01
N GLN A 45 -5.03 -11.69 2.73
CA GLN A 45 -6.01 -12.11 3.75
C GLN A 45 -5.48 -13.31 4.53
N ASP A 46 -4.95 -14.33 3.86
CA ASP A 46 -4.40 -15.54 4.51
C ASP A 46 -3.32 -15.16 5.52
N ARG A 47 -2.37 -14.30 5.11
CA ARG A 47 -1.32 -13.80 6.02
C ARG A 47 -1.87 -13.05 7.24
N ARG A 48 -2.96 -12.30 7.08
CA ARG A 48 -3.59 -11.57 8.20
C ARG A 48 -4.37 -12.50 9.12
N ALA A 49 -4.92 -13.60 8.59
CA ALA A 49 -5.61 -14.61 9.38
C ALA A 49 -4.62 -15.38 10.28
N GLU A 50 -3.37 -15.52 9.82
CA GLU A 50 -2.27 -16.16 10.55
C GLU A 50 -1.51 -15.22 11.50
N GLU A 51 -1.83 -13.92 11.54
CA GLU A 51 -1.13 -12.96 12.42
C GLU A 51 -1.40 -13.25 13.90
N THR A 52 -0.34 -13.24 14.71
CA THR A 52 -0.50 -13.16 16.16
C THR A 52 -0.97 -11.77 16.58
N GLU A 53 -1.52 -11.65 17.79
CA GLU A 53 -1.99 -10.36 18.31
C GLU A 53 -0.86 -9.31 18.34
N GLU A 54 0.36 -9.70 18.73
CA GLU A 54 1.52 -8.79 18.73
C GLU A 54 1.88 -8.33 17.31
N GLN A 55 1.87 -9.23 16.33
CA GLN A 55 2.14 -8.89 14.94
C GLN A 55 1.06 -7.96 14.37
N ARG A 56 -0.21 -8.23 14.70
CA ARG A 56 -1.35 -7.39 14.32
C ARG A 56 -1.22 -5.99 14.91
N ASN A 57 -0.89 -5.89 16.20
CA ASN A 57 -0.72 -4.61 16.88
C ASN A 57 0.42 -3.79 16.27
N ARG A 58 1.58 -4.42 16.01
CA ARG A 58 2.70 -3.77 15.32
C ARG A 58 2.31 -3.30 13.91
N ARG A 59 1.56 -4.12 13.14
CA ARG A 59 1.07 -3.74 11.81
C ARG A 59 0.13 -2.53 11.88
N LEU A 60 -0.81 -2.53 12.83
CA LEU A 60 -1.75 -1.42 13.03
C LEU A 60 -1.04 -0.14 13.44
N GLU A 61 -0.05 -0.22 14.32
CA GLU A 61 0.77 0.92 14.74
C GLU A 61 1.51 1.55 13.56
N VAL A 62 2.17 0.74 12.73
CA VAL A 62 2.84 1.22 11.50
C VAL A 62 1.85 1.88 10.53
N MET A 63 0.65 1.33 10.37
CA MET A 63 -0.38 1.93 9.51
C MET A 63 -0.91 3.26 10.09
N ALA A 64 -1.07 3.36 11.41
CA ALA A 64 -1.49 4.58 12.08
C ALA A 64 -0.44 5.68 11.92
N GLN A 65 0.84 5.35 12.16
CA GLN A 65 1.96 6.27 11.97
C GLN A 65 2.02 6.79 10.53
N ARG A 66 2.00 5.89 9.54
CA ARG A 66 2.02 6.27 8.12
C ARG A 66 0.82 7.15 7.75
N GLY A 67 -0.35 6.89 8.35
CA GLY A 67 -1.54 7.73 8.15
C GLY A 67 -1.43 9.11 8.80
N GLN A 68 -0.66 9.26 9.88
CA GLN A 68 -0.35 10.56 10.47
C GLN A 68 0.67 11.32 9.63
N GLU A 69 1.76 10.66 9.22
CA GLU A 69 2.77 11.23 8.33
C GLU A 69 2.14 11.73 7.02
N GLY A 70 1.30 10.92 6.39
CA GLY A 70 0.59 11.32 5.17
C GLY A 70 -0.30 12.55 5.37
N ARG A 71 -0.99 12.69 6.52
CA ARG A 71 -1.80 13.87 6.83
C ARG A 71 -0.97 15.11 7.15
N ALA A 72 0.24 14.94 7.68
CA ALA A 72 1.17 16.04 7.94
C ALA A 72 1.77 16.59 6.63
N GLU A 73 1.87 15.75 5.60
CA GLU A 73 2.37 16.10 4.26
C GLU A 73 1.27 16.58 3.30
N GLU A 74 0.00 16.58 3.71
CA GLU A 74 -1.13 17.04 2.87
C GLU A 74 -1.03 18.53 2.55
N THR A 75 -1.32 18.88 1.30
CA THR A 75 -1.59 20.27 0.93
C THR A 75 -2.98 20.69 1.42
N ASP A 76 -3.24 22.00 1.54
CA ASP A 76 -4.55 22.51 1.94
C ASP A 76 -5.68 22.03 1.01
N GLU A 77 -5.41 21.92 -0.30
CA GLU A 77 -6.36 21.37 -1.27
C GLU A 77 -6.68 19.89 -0.98
N GLN A 78 -5.66 19.06 -0.79
CA GLN A 78 -5.82 17.64 -0.47
C GLN A 78 -6.58 17.44 0.84
N ARG A 79 -6.24 18.24 1.86
CA ARG A 79 -6.93 18.24 3.16
C ARG A 79 -8.39 18.60 3.01
N ASN A 80 -8.71 19.67 2.26
CA ASN A 80 -10.08 20.10 2.04
C ASN A 80 -10.90 19.07 1.27
N SER A 81 -10.34 18.47 0.20
CA SER A 81 -11.00 17.37 -0.52
C SER A 81 -11.26 16.16 0.38
N ARG A 82 -10.29 15.76 1.20
CA ARG A 82 -10.46 14.64 2.15
C ARG A 82 -11.54 14.95 3.20
N LEU A 83 -11.58 16.17 3.75
CA LEU A 83 -12.61 16.57 4.71
C LEU A 83 -14.01 16.57 4.08
N ALA A 84 -14.14 17.05 2.83
CA ALA A 84 -15.39 17.03 2.09
C ALA A 84 -15.89 15.59 1.84
N GLU A 85 -15.01 14.68 1.41
CA GLU A 85 -15.35 13.27 1.20
C GLU A 85 -15.82 12.59 2.50
N MET A 86 -15.14 12.86 3.63
CA MET A 86 -15.56 12.35 4.93
C MET A 86 -16.93 12.90 5.36
N ALA A 87 -17.19 14.18 5.11
CA ALA A 87 -18.49 14.80 5.40
C ALA A 87 -19.61 14.15 4.59
N GLN A 88 -19.42 13.99 3.27
CA GLN A 88 -20.37 13.31 2.39
C GLN A 88 -20.63 11.87 2.85
N ARG A 89 -19.58 11.09 3.09
CA ARG A 89 -19.72 9.70 3.56
C ARG A 89 -20.43 9.60 4.92
N SER A 90 -20.29 10.62 5.76
CA SER A 90 -21.02 10.69 7.04
C SER A 90 -22.51 11.00 6.86
N GLN A 91 -22.89 11.70 5.80
CA GLN A 91 -24.29 11.96 5.43
C GLN A 91 -24.93 10.70 4.83
N GLU A 92 -24.25 10.04 3.89
CA GLU A 92 -24.71 8.77 3.30
C GLU A 92 -24.94 7.65 4.33
N ARG A 93 -24.18 7.65 5.43
CA ARG A 93 -24.37 6.69 6.54
C ARG A 93 -25.55 7.03 7.47
N LYS A 94 -26.03 8.27 7.43
CA LYS A 94 -27.16 8.75 8.24
C LYS A 94 -28.48 8.65 7.50
N GLU A 95 -28.44 8.54 6.18
CA GLU A 95 -29.61 8.23 5.36
C GLU A 95 -29.88 6.72 5.43
N PRO A 96 -31.11 6.29 5.78
CA PRO A 96 -31.46 4.88 5.98
C PRO A 96 -31.46 4.05 4.69
#